data_AF-D4CPL3-F1
#
_entry.id   AF-D4CPL3-F1
#
_cell.length_a   1.000
_cell.length_b   1.000
_cell.length_c   1.000
_cell.angle_alpha   90.00
_cell.angle_beta   90.00
_cell.angle_gamma   90.00
#
_symmetry.space_group_name_H-M   'P 1'
#
loop_
_entity.id
_entity.type
_entity.pdbx_description
1 polymer ?
#
loop_
_entity_poly.entity_id
_entity_poly.type
_entity_poly.pdbx_seq_one_letter_code
_entity_poly.pdbx_strand_id
1 'polypeptide(L)'
;MSIMNEQEKKNREELFELMQEYQGLPIVPMVDSEVVADNCYMWWLAHWGNARIDAYLIVDERVYIKSLDDEYDVLAAVHGWEKYEEMTDEEAYRACKELPWIEAIIVHITM
;
A
#
# COMPACT_ATOMS: atom_id res chain seq x y z
N MET A 1 19.89 -20.26 -1.46
CA MET A 1 20.79 -19.41 -2.28
C MET A 1 19.95 -18.93 -3.44
N SER A 2 19.30 -17.77 -3.32
CA SER A 2 18.36 -17.31 -4.35
C SER A 2 19.17 -16.70 -5.50
N ILE A 3 19.16 -17.38 -6.64
CA ILE A 3 19.43 -16.73 -7.91
C ILE A 3 18.17 -15.93 -8.18
N MET A 4 18.26 -14.59 -8.10
CA MET A 4 17.18 -13.68 -8.46
C MET A 4 16.50 -14.17 -9.73
N ASN A 5 15.21 -14.47 -9.65
CA ASN A 5 14.48 -15.01 -10.79
C ASN A 5 14.12 -13.87 -11.77
N GLU A 6 13.74 -14.23 -13.00
CA GLU A 6 13.44 -13.22 -14.04
C GLU A 6 12.27 -12.30 -13.65
N GLN A 7 11.30 -12.79 -12.86
CA GLN A 7 10.18 -11.99 -12.41
C GLN A 7 10.63 -10.92 -11.40
N GLU A 8 11.45 -11.27 -10.43
CA GLU A 8 12.01 -10.32 -9.46
C GLU A 8 12.89 -9.28 -10.16
N LYS A 9 13.70 -9.71 -11.14
CA LYS A 9 14.49 -8.79 -11.96
C LYS A 9 13.60 -7.77 -12.67
N LYS A 10 12.51 -8.23 -13.30
CA LYS A 10 11.53 -7.38 -13.97
C LYS A 10 10.85 -6.40 -13.00
N ASN A 11 10.37 -6.90 -11.87
CA ASN A 11 9.74 -6.07 -10.82
C ASN A 11 10.67 -4.94 -10.35
N ARG A 12 11.96 -5.27 -10.13
CA ARG A 12 12.97 -4.28 -9.74
C ARG A 12 13.23 -3.26 -10.85
N GLU A 13 13.31 -3.70 -12.11
CA GLU A 13 13.48 -2.80 -13.25
C GLU A 13 12.30 -1.83 -13.38
N GLU A 14 11.06 -2.30 -13.27
CA GLU A 14 9.84 -1.48 -13.26
C GLU A 14 9.84 -0.46 -12.10
N LEU A 15 10.24 -0.87 -10.89
CA LEU A 15 10.38 0.05 -9.75
C LEU A 15 11.39 1.16 -10.07
N PHE A 16 12.54 0.82 -10.65
CA PHE A 16 13.57 1.81 -10.97
C PHE A 16 13.11 2.78 -12.05
N GLU A 17 12.38 2.32 -13.05
CA GLU A 17 11.76 3.18 -14.06
C GLU A 17 10.79 4.17 -13.42
N LEU A 18 9.90 3.71 -12.53
CA LEU A 18 8.98 4.58 -11.77
C LEU A 18 9.73 5.61 -10.92
N MET A 19 10.82 5.21 -10.25
CA MET A 19 11.63 6.13 -9.46
C MET A 19 12.32 7.22 -10.30
N GLN A 20 12.72 6.88 -11.53
CA GLN A 20 13.32 7.85 -12.45
C GLN A 20 12.28 8.82 -13.04
N GLU A 21 11.07 8.33 -13.33
CA GLU A 21 9.99 9.12 -13.92
C GLU A 21 9.31 10.02 -12.87
N TYR A 22 9.08 9.51 -11.66
CA TYR A 22 8.31 10.17 -10.59
C TYR A 22 9.18 10.54 -9.37
N GLN A 23 10.28 11.26 -9.60
CA GLN A 23 11.29 11.59 -8.57
C GLN A 23 10.77 12.38 -7.36
N GLY A 24 9.61 13.03 -7.49
CA GLY A 24 8.98 13.80 -6.41
C GLY A 24 8.07 12.97 -5.51
N LEU A 25 7.74 11.73 -5.89
CA LEU A 25 6.86 10.88 -5.12
C LEU A 25 7.64 10.07 -4.07
N PRO A 26 7.09 9.90 -2.86
CA PRO A 26 7.66 8.98 -1.89
C PRO A 26 7.58 7.55 -2.41
N ILE A 27 8.56 6.72 -2.04
CA ILE A 27 8.57 5.29 -2.32
C ILE A 27 8.18 4.59 -1.02
N VAL A 28 7.06 3.86 -1.03
CA VAL A 28 6.49 3.24 0.16
C VAL A 28 6.53 1.72 0.02
N PRO A 29 7.41 1.04 0.78
CA PRO A 29 7.42 -0.41 0.81
C PRO A 29 6.26 -0.94 1.66
N MET A 30 5.43 -1.78 1.05
CA MET A 30 4.38 -2.56 1.72
C MET A 30 4.90 -3.96 1.94
N VAL A 31 5.21 -4.28 3.20
CA VAL A 31 5.81 -5.57 3.56
C VAL A 31 4.71 -6.58 3.84
N ASP A 32 4.72 -7.69 3.11
CA ASP A 32 3.78 -8.78 3.33
C ASP A 32 3.96 -9.36 4.74
N SER A 33 2.84 -9.64 5.41
CA SER A 33 2.83 -10.31 6.72
C SER A 33 3.59 -11.63 6.74
N GLU A 34 3.66 -12.35 5.61
CA GLU A 34 4.39 -13.61 5.51
C GLU A 34 5.91 -13.43 5.48
N VAL A 35 6.41 -12.22 5.15
CA VAL A 35 7.84 -11.89 5.22
C VAL A 35 8.34 -11.85 6.67
N VAL A 36 7.52 -11.32 7.57
CA VAL A 36 7.86 -11.19 8.99
C VAL A 36 7.33 -12.42 9.73
N ALA A 37 8.13 -13.50 9.76
CA ALA A 37 7.63 -14.78 10.28
C ALA A 37 7.55 -14.86 11.83
N ASP A 38 8.08 -13.87 12.55
CA ASP A 38 7.88 -13.69 14.00
C ASP A 38 8.26 -12.27 14.48
N ASN A 39 8.21 -12.05 15.81
CA ASN A 39 8.56 -10.80 16.49
C ASN A 39 9.94 -10.81 17.17
N CYS A 40 10.86 -11.71 16.80
CA CYS A 40 12.13 -11.93 17.52
C CYS A 40 13.21 -10.87 17.26
N TYR A 41 12.84 -9.69 16.73
CA TYR A 41 13.74 -8.57 16.43
C TYR A 41 14.92 -8.96 15.52
N MET A 42 14.68 -9.86 14.55
CA MET A 42 15.66 -10.30 13.55
C MET A 42 15.36 -9.76 12.14
N TRP A 43 16.31 -9.95 11.23
CA TRP A 43 16.18 -9.57 9.82
C TRP A 43 15.57 -10.71 8.98
N TRP A 44 14.70 -10.35 8.05
CA TRP A 44 14.05 -11.26 7.11
C TRP A 44 14.55 -11.02 5.69
N LEU A 45 14.74 -12.11 4.94
CA LEU A 45 14.94 -12.03 3.49
C LEU A 45 13.58 -11.98 2.80
N ALA A 46 13.50 -11.20 1.73
CA ALA A 46 12.30 -11.00 0.94
C ALA A 46 12.68 -10.67 -0.51
N HIS A 47 11.69 -10.60 -1.38
CA HIS A 47 11.83 -10.28 -2.80
C HIS A 47 11.11 -8.98 -3.14
N TRP A 48 11.58 -8.35 -4.23
CA TRP A 48 10.88 -7.22 -4.85
C TRP A 48 9.62 -7.71 -5.58
N GLY A 49 8.46 -7.36 -5.04
CA GLY A 49 7.17 -7.50 -5.68
C GLY A 49 6.89 -6.38 -6.68
N ASN A 50 5.65 -6.32 -7.16
CA ASN A 50 5.25 -5.30 -8.13
C ASN A 50 5.27 -3.89 -7.51
N ALA A 51 5.54 -2.90 -8.35
CA ALA A 51 5.47 -1.48 -8.01
C ALA A 51 4.47 -0.74 -8.89
N ARG A 52 3.83 0.32 -8.35
CA ARG A 52 2.90 1.17 -9.11
C ARG A 52 2.77 2.55 -8.47
N ILE A 53 2.29 3.52 -9.25
CA ILE A 53 1.75 4.77 -8.71
C ILE A 53 0.36 4.49 -8.14
N ASP A 54 0.16 4.89 -6.90
CA ASP A 54 -1.11 4.77 -6.17
C ASP A 54 -1.14 5.84 -5.08
N ALA A 55 -2.09 5.76 -4.15
CA ALA A 55 -2.07 6.58 -2.96
C ALA A 55 -2.37 5.76 -1.70
N TYR A 56 -1.86 6.23 -0.57
CA TYR A 56 -2.08 5.59 0.72
C TYR A 56 -2.60 6.57 1.78
N LEU A 57 -3.22 6.01 2.81
CA LEU A 57 -3.70 6.72 3.99
C LEU A 57 -3.28 5.93 5.23
N ILE A 58 -2.91 6.62 6.30
CA ILE A 58 -2.61 5.99 7.60
C ILE A 58 -3.67 6.42 8.60
N VAL A 59 -4.31 5.43 9.24
CA VAL A 59 -5.33 5.64 10.29
C VAL A 59 -5.00 4.69 11.44
N ASP A 60 -4.74 5.24 12.63
CA ASP A 60 -4.42 4.48 13.84
C ASP A 60 -3.40 3.33 13.60
N GLU A 61 -2.28 3.68 12.95
CA GLU A 61 -1.18 2.77 12.57
C GLU A 61 -1.46 1.79 11.42
N ARG A 62 -2.72 1.65 10.97
CA ARG A 62 -3.06 0.87 9.78
C ARG A 62 -2.87 1.69 8.51
N VAL A 63 -2.27 1.06 7.51
CA VAL A 63 -2.11 1.63 6.17
C VAL A 63 -3.22 1.11 5.27
N TYR A 64 -3.83 2.02 4.51
CA TYR A 64 -4.82 1.74 3.47
C TYR A 64 -4.28 2.19 2.13
N ILE A 65 -4.55 1.45 1.08
CA ILE A 65 -4.14 1.70 -0.28
C ILE A 65 -5.37 1.96 -1.13
N LYS A 66 -5.39 3.12 -1.78
CA LYS A 66 -6.57 3.65 -2.47
C LYS A 66 -7.15 2.73 -3.53
N SER A 67 -6.31 1.98 -4.25
CA SER A 67 -6.77 1.07 -5.30
C SER A 67 -7.12 -0.34 -4.80
N LEU A 68 -6.82 -0.69 -3.55
CA LEU A 68 -6.94 -2.08 -3.05
C LEU A 68 -7.93 -2.22 -1.90
N ASP A 69 -7.95 -1.25 -0.99
CA ASP A 69 -8.81 -1.30 0.18
C ASP A 69 -10.20 -0.77 -0.15
N ASP A 70 -11.21 -1.38 0.47
CA ASP A 70 -12.61 -1.04 0.27
C ASP A 70 -12.96 0.29 0.96
N GLU A 71 -13.84 1.08 0.35
CA GLU A 71 -14.28 2.36 0.89
C GLU A 71 -14.93 2.20 2.27
N TYR A 72 -15.63 1.09 2.49
CA TYR A 72 -16.23 0.74 3.75
C TYR A 72 -15.18 0.63 4.86
N ASP A 73 -14.13 -0.16 4.65
CA ASP A 73 -13.08 -0.41 5.64
C ASP A 73 -12.30 0.88 5.97
N VAL A 74 -12.06 1.70 4.95
CA VAL A 74 -11.37 2.98 5.10
C VAL A 74 -12.23 3.96 5.90
N LEU A 75 -13.50 4.17 5.50
CA LEU A 75 -14.38 5.15 6.14
C LEU A 75 -14.76 4.74 7.55
N ALA A 76 -15.00 3.45 7.80
CA ALA A 76 -15.25 2.95 9.15
C ALA A 76 -14.07 3.22 10.08
N ALA A 77 -12.83 3.12 9.59
CA ALA A 77 -11.64 3.46 10.37
C ALA A 77 -11.49 4.97 10.60
N VAL A 78 -11.76 5.80 9.60
CA VAL A 78 -11.58 7.27 9.71
C VAL A 78 -12.70 7.94 10.51
N HIS A 79 -13.93 7.45 10.39
CA HIS A 79 -15.13 8.12 10.90
C HIS A 79 -15.89 7.32 11.95
N GLY A 80 -15.58 6.04 12.13
CA GLY A 80 -16.35 5.10 12.93
C GLY A 80 -17.48 4.44 12.13
N TRP A 81 -17.78 3.19 12.48
CA TRP A 81 -18.83 2.39 11.85
C TRP A 81 -20.20 3.09 11.85
N GLU A 82 -20.61 3.66 12.99
CA GLU A 82 -21.92 4.31 13.14
C GLU A 82 -22.12 5.44 12.13
N LYS A 83 -21.08 6.25 11.90
CA LYS A 83 -21.14 7.36 10.96
C LYS A 83 -21.15 6.89 9.51
N TYR A 84 -20.50 5.77 9.20
CA TYR A 84 -20.56 5.18 7.86
C TYR A 84 -21.95 4.61 7.56
N GLU A 85 -22.61 3.94 8.50
CA GLU A 85 -23.97 3.38 8.30
C GLU A 85 -25.02 4.45 7.98
N GLU A 86 -24.79 5.69 8.39
CA GLU A 86 -25.67 6.82 8.09
C GLU A 86 -25.43 7.41 6.68
N MET A 87 -24.33 7.03 6.00
CA MET A 87 -24.00 7.54 4.66
C MET A 87 -24.75 6.78 3.58
N THR A 88 -25.18 7.51 2.55
CA THR A 88 -25.52 6.91 1.27
C THR A 88 -24.26 6.50 0.50
N ASP A 89 -24.39 5.58 -0.46
CA ASP A 89 -23.28 5.14 -1.32
C ASP A 89 -22.55 6.33 -2.00
N GLU A 90 -23.29 7.34 -2.44
CA GLU A 90 -22.71 8.53 -3.09
C GLU A 90 -21.94 9.41 -2.08
N GLU A 91 -22.42 9.52 -0.85
CA GLU A 91 -21.72 10.26 0.22
C GLU A 91 -20.47 9.51 0.66
N ALA A 92 -20.54 8.19 0.81
CA ALA A 92 -19.39 7.34 1.12
C ALA A 92 -18.31 7.46 0.02
N TYR A 93 -18.69 7.29 -1.24
CA TYR A 93 -17.78 7.43 -2.38
C TYR A 93 -17.06 8.79 -2.39
N ARG A 94 -17.81 9.88 -2.17
CA ARG A 94 -17.23 11.24 -2.12
C ARG A 94 -16.31 11.41 -0.92
N ALA A 95 -16.77 11.04 0.26
CA ALA A 95 -16.01 11.15 1.50
C ALA A 95 -14.69 10.38 1.39
N CYS A 96 -14.72 9.14 0.88
CA CYS A 96 -13.54 8.31 0.68
C CYS A 96 -12.57 8.97 -0.31
N LYS A 97 -13.06 9.48 -1.44
CA LYS A 97 -12.21 10.13 -2.46
C LYS A 97 -11.51 11.39 -1.96
N GLU A 98 -12.17 12.14 -1.07
CA GLU A 98 -11.71 13.41 -0.50
C GLU A 98 -10.78 13.27 0.72
N LEU A 99 -10.58 12.04 1.22
CA LEU A 99 -9.60 11.77 2.27
C LEU A 99 -8.19 12.25 1.85
N PRO A 100 -7.32 12.57 2.82
CA PRO A 100 -5.97 13.09 2.56
C PRO A 100 -5.00 11.99 2.09
N TRP A 101 -5.34 11.33 0.98
CA TRP A 101 -4.52 10.33 0.32
C TRP A 101 -3.18 10.93 -0.12
N ILE A 102 -2.09 10.23 0.19
CA ILE A 102 -0.74 10.60 -0.21
C ILE A 102 -0.36 9.77 -1.44
N GLU A 103 -0.21 10.42 -2.59
CA GLU A 103 0.27 9.78 -3.81
C GLU A 103 1.73 9.33 -3.66
N ALA A 104 2.03 8.11 -4.11
CA ALA A 104 3.31 7.45 -3.86
C ALA A 104 3.61 6.37 -4.92
N ILE A 105 4.89 6.00 -5.03
CA ILE A 105 5.30 4.74 -5.63
C ILE A 105 5.14 3.66 -4.56
N ILE A 106 4.07 2.87 -4.65
CA ILE A 106 3.84 1.73 -3.74
C ILE A 106 4.58 0.52 -4.30
N VAL A 107 5.45 -0.09 -3.51
CA VAL A 107 6.17 -1.32 -3.86
C VAL A 107 5.86 -2.41 -2.84
N HIS A 108 5.43 -3.58 -3.30
CA HIS A 108 5.25 -4.73 -2.40
C HIS A 108 6.57 -5.44 -2.16
N ILE A 109 6.84 -5.81 -0.91
CA ILE A 109 7.93 -6.67 -0.50
C ILE A 109 7.32 -8.02 -0.11
N THR A 110 7.65 -9.06 -0.86
CA THR A 110 6.99 -10.38 -0.78
C THR A 110 7.96 -11.47 -0.35
N MET A 111 7.43 -12.63 0.02
CA MET A 111 8.23 -13.84 0.27
C MET A 111 8.94 -14.39 -0.95
#